data_AF-A0A7J6N7B9-F1
#
_entry.id   AF-A0A7J6N7B9-F1
#
_cell.length_a   1.000
_cell.length_b   1.000
_cell.length_c   1.000
_cell.angle_alpha   90.00
_cell.angle_beta   90.00
_cell.angle_gamma   90.00
#
_symmetry.space_group_name_H-M   'P 1'
#
loop_
_entity.id
_entity.type
_entity.pdbx_description
1 polymer ?
#
loop_
_entity_poly.entity_id
_entity_poly.type
_entity_poly.pdbx_seq_one_letter_code
_entity_poly.pdbx_strand_id
1 'polypeptide(L)'
;MNAHNSLFFLLFLTIVSCSATASSIGEGEAKKNTLQRLTQQAFEDTRGRSAIITLDTDDYKELIIDNPRPYHVFVLITAPQTVCDVCGPIGQSFSQAAIAHYMADDDDEEEEPVFFVQLDAFNNRDFQTIHSFKSVPHLERHCRR
;
A
#
# COMPACT_ATOMS: atom_id res chain seq x y z
N MET A 1 2.35 -21.24 73.06
CA MET A 1 2.60 -19.93 72.45
C MET A 1 3.22 -20.20 71.10
N ASN A 2 2.40 -20.13 70.05
CA ASN A 2 2.72 -20.59 68.69
C ASN A 2 3.11 -19.39 67.83
N ALA A 3 4.28 -19.47 67.18
CA ALA A 3 4.75 -18.47 66.24
C ALA A 3 4.25 -18.79 64.82
N HIS A 4 3.52 -17.81 64.27
CA HIS A 4 3.10 -17.60 62.88
C HIS A 4 4.26 -17.89 61.90
N ASN A 5 4.14 -18.65 60.81
CA ASN A 5 3.15 -18.68 59.73
C ASN A 5 3.05 -17.33 58.97
N SER A 6 4.04 -17.02 58.13
CA SER A 6 3.90 -16.00 57.08
C SER A 6 5.11 -16.05 56.12
N LEU A 7 5.06 -16.90 55.09
CA LEU A 7 6.02 -16.84 53.98
C LEU A 7 5.58 -17.69 52.79
N PHE A 8 4.37 -17.47 52.27
CA PHE A 8 3.93 -18.14 51.03
C PHE A 8 2.87 -17.31 50.30
N PHE A 9 3.16 -16.05 49.97
CA PHE A 9 2.19 -15.22 49.24
C PHE A 9 2.83 -14.13 48.36
N LEU A 10 3.86 -14.46 47.59
CA LEU A 10 4.39 -13.55 46.55
C LEU A 10 4.92 -14.34 45.35
N LEU A 11 4.01 -14.97 44.60
CA LEU A 11 4.34 -15.59 43.30
C LEU A 11 3.20 -15.38 42.28
N PHE A 12 2.74 -14.13 42.18
CA PHE A 12 1.83 -13.66 41.14
C PHE A 12 2.34 -12.33 40.53
N LEU A 13 3.65 -12.24 40.30
CA LEU A 13 4.25 -11.11 39.58
C LEU A 13 4.33 -11.43 38.07
N THR A 14 3.42 -10.79 37.34
CA THR A 14 3.64 -10.14 36.04
C THR A 14 4.03 -11.02 34.85
N ILE A 15 3.04 -11.77 34.34
CA ILE A 15 2.95 -12.00 32.89
C ILE A 15 2.18 -10.81 32.31
N VAL A 16 2.84 -9.65 32.17
CA VAL A 16 2.34 -8.58 31.29
C VAL A 16 2.68 -9.03 29.89
N SER A 17 1.76 -9.82 29.31
CA SER A 17 1.80 -10.24 27.93
C SER A 17 1.80 -9.01 27.04
N CYS A 18 2.89 -8.86 26.26
CA CYS A 18 3.06 -7.88 25.21
C CYS A 18 2.09 -8.21 24.04
N SER A 19 0.78 -8.03 24.23
CA SER A 19 -0.26 -8.38 23.26
C SER A 19 -0.53 -7.28 22.21
N ALA A 20 0.44 -6.39 21.94
CA ALA A 20 0.23 -5.22 21.09
C ALA A 20 0.51 -5.47 19.58
N THR A 21 0.99 -6.64 19.17
CA THR A 21 1.42 -6.87 17.77
C THR A 21 0.34 -7.35 16.81
N ALA A 22 -0.79 -7.88 17.28
CA ALA A 22 -1.81 -8.44 16.39
C ALA A 22 -2.62 -7.39 15.61
N SER A 23 -2.82 -6.19 16.16
CA SER A 23 -3.67 -5.17 15.52
C SER A 23 -3.04 -4.58 14.26
N SER A 24 -1.71 -4.38 14.26
CA SER A 24 -1.01 -3.78 13.12
C SER A 24 -0.98 -4.74 11.91
N ILE A 25 -0.71 -6.02 12.14
CA ILE A 25 -0.67 -7.03 11.06
C ILE A 25 -2.03 -7.15 10.37
N GLY A 26 -3.12 -7.15 11.14
CA GLY A 26 -4.48 -7.20 10.58
C GLY A 26 -4.83 -6.00 9.71
N GLU A 27 -4.35 -4.80 10.06
CA GLU A 27 -4.54 -3.59 9.26
C GLU A 27 -3.79 -3.65 7.93
N GLY A 28 -2.51 -4.08 7.94
CA GLY A 28 -1.71 -4.21 6.73
C GLY A 28 -2.29 -5.21 5.72
N GLU A 29 -2.79 -6.34 6.20
CA GLU A 29 -3.47 -7.34 5.36
C GLU A 29 -4.79 -6.82 4.79
N ALA A 30 -5.56 -6.04 5.56
CA ALA A 30 -6.78 -5.41 5.05
C ALA A 30 -6.49 -4.44 3.90
N LYS A 31 -5.42 -3.65 4.01
CA LYS A 31 -4.97 -2.74 2.94
C LYS A 31 -4.48 -3.52 1.71
N LYS A 32 -3.70 -4.58 1.90
CA LYS A 32 -3.27 -5.50 0.82
C LYS A 32 -4.46 -6.05 0.05
N ASN A 33 -5.44 -6.62 0.77
CA ASN A 33 -6.65 -7.19 0.17
C ASN A 33 -7.46 -6.14 -0.60
N THR A 34 -7.47 -4.90 -0.09
CA THR A 34 -8.12 -3.77 -0.75
C THR A 34 -7.43 -3.45 -2.08
N LEU A 35 -6.10 -3.33 -2.10
CA LEU A 35 -5.33 -3.09 -3.33
C LEU A 35 -5.46 -4.24 -4.34
N GLN A 36 -5.48 -5.49 -3.87
CA GLN A 36 -5.70 -6.65 -4.72
C GLN A 36 -7.09 -6.61 -5.40
N ARG A 37 -8.14 -6.31 -4.63
CA ARG A 37 -9.49 -6.14 -5.18
C ARG A 37 -9.55 -4.99 -6.19
N LEU A 38 -8.91 -3.86 -5.90
CA LEU A 38 -8.88 -2.71 -6.81
C LEU A 38 -8.10 -3.02 -8.09
N THR A 39 -7.03 -3.80 -8.02
CA THR A 39 -6.26 -4.26 -9.18
C THR A 39 -7.14 -5.15 -10.08
N GLN A 40 -7.79 -6.15 -9.49
CA GLN A 40 -8.74 -7.02 -10.19
C GLN A 40 -9.83 -6.20 -10.89
N GLN A 41 -10.44 -5.26 -10.16
CA GLN A 41 -11.49 -4.40 -10.69
C GLN A 41 -10.98 -3.54 -11.86
N ALA A 42 -9.80 -2.92 -11.74
CA ALA A 42 -9.20 -2.13 -12.81
C ALA A 42 -8.95 -2.99 -14.07
N PHE A 43 -8.51 -4.23 -13.88
CA PHE A 43 -8.31 -5.18 -14.95
C PHE A 43 -9.63 -5.55 -15.65
N GLU A 44 -10.67 -5.87 -14.89
CA GLU A 44 -11.99 -6.21 -15.43
C GLU A 44 -12.66 -5.03 -16.14
N ASP A 45 -12.71 -3.87 -15.50
CA ASP A 45 -13.37 -2.66 -16.01
C ASP A 45 -12.75 -2.18 -17.33
N THR A 46 -11.44 -2.38 -17.48
CA THR A 46 -10.72 -2.02 -18.70
C THR A 46 -10.70 -3.13 -19.76
N ARG A 47 -11.31 -4.29 -19.49
CA ARG A 47 -11.26 -5.50 -20.32
C ARG A 47 -9.83 -5.96 -20.58
N GLY A 48 -9.04 -5.96 -19.51
CA GLY A 48 -7.65 -6.39 -19.49
C GLY A 48 -6.64 -5.43 -20.10
N ARG A 49 -6.99 -4.15 -20.20
CA ARG A 49 -6.13 -3.11 -20.80
C ARG A 49 -5.38 -2.25 -19.77
N SER A 50 -5.57 -2.52 -18.48
CA SER A 50 -4.87 -1.87 -17.39
C SER A 50 -4.96 -2.74 -16.14
N ALA A 51 -3.89 -2.83 -15.36
CA ALA A 51 -3.92 -3.32 -13.99
C ALA A 51 -3.53 -2.19 -13.00
N ILE A 52 -3.75 -0.94 -13.41
CA ILE A 52 -3.39 0.25 -12.64
C ILE A 52 -4.58 0.69 -11.78
N ILE A 53 -4.33 0.86 -10.48
CA ILE A 53 -5.26 1.46 -9.54
C ILE A 53 -5.16 2.98 -9.63
N THR A 54 -6.29 3.67 -9.77
CA THR A 54 -6.33 5.14 -9.65
C THR A 54 -6.81 5.50 -8.25
N LEU A 55 -6.03 6.27 -7.50
CA LEU A 55 -6.37 6.68 -6.14
C LEU A 55 -6.54 8.20 -6.06
N ASP A 56 -7.39 8.64 -5.13
CA ASP A 56 -7.40 10.02 -4.66
C ASP A 56 -6.38 10.23 -3.52
N THR A 57 -6.35 11.45 -2.98
CA THR A 57 -5.36 11.83 -1.96
C THR A 57 -5.53 11.10 -0.64
N ASP A 58 -6.76 10.77 -0.26
CA ASP A 58 -7.02 10.15 1.04
C ASP A 58 -6.76 8.65 0.96
N ASP A 59 -7.22 7.98 -0.11
CA ASP A 59 -6.90 6.57 -0.36
C ASP A 59 -5.39 6.34 -0.48
N TYR A 60 -4.66 7.27 -1.13
CA TYR A 60 -3.21 7.18 -1.22
C TYR A 60 -2.52 7.24 0.14
N LYS A 61 -2.95 8.14 1.03
CA LYS A 61 -2.38 8.24 2.37
C LYS A 61 -2.63 6.93 3.12
N GLU A 62 -3.88 6.49 3.14
CA GLU A 62 -4.31 5.31 3.89
C GLU A 62 -3.63 4.02 3.39
N LEU A 63 -3.61 3.81 2.07
CA LEU A 63 -3.15 2.56 1.47
C LEU A 63 -1.64 2.55 1.18
N ILE A 64 -1.00 3.70 0.94
CA ILE A 64 0.38 3.77 0.45
C ILE A 64 1.36 4.43 1.43
N ILE A 65 0.94 5.47 2.14
CA ILE A 65 1.82 6.22 3.06
C ILE A 65 1.81 5.61 4.46
N ASP A 66 0.63 5.28 4.97
CA ASP A 66 0.47 4.74 6.32
C ASP A 66 1.03 3.32 6.43
N ASN A 67 1.50 2.98 7.63
CA ASN A 67 2.06 1.66 7.97
C ASN A 67 1.08 0.88 8.85
N PRO A 68 1.14 -0.46 8.86
CA PRO A 68 2.11 -1.31 8.14
C PRO A 68 1.70 -1.61 6.70
N ARG A 69 2.69 -1.99 5.87
CA ARG A 69 2.46 -2.38 4.47
C ARG A 69 3.22 -3.66 4.14
N PRO A 70 2.56 -4.83 4.15
CA PRO A 70 3.14 -6.11 3.74
C PRO A 70 3.19 -6.27 2.20
N TYR A 71 3.47 -5.19 1.46
CA TYR A 71 3.44 -5.16 0.00
C TYR A 71 4.32 -4.05 -0.58
N HIS A 72 4.61 -4.13 -1.87
CA HIS A 72 5.28 -3.11 -2.65
C HIS A 72 4.30 -2.34 -3.52
N VAL A 73 4.59 -1.06 -3.76
CA VAL A 73 3.78 -0.26 -4.69
C VAL A 73 4.69 0.58 -5.58
N PHE A 74 4.43 0.55 -6.88
CA PHE A 74 4.93 1.54 -7.82
C PHE A 74 3.85 2.61 -8.04
N VAL A 75 4.22 3.87 -7.89
CA VAL A 75 3.29 5.00 -7.98
C VAL A 75 3.73 5.90 -9.14
N LEU A 76 2.87 6.01 -10.15
CA LEU A 76 3.02 6.99 -11.22
C LEU A 76 2.22 8.25 -10.90
N ILE A 77 2.92 9.34 -10.63
CA ILE A 77 2.32 10.65 -10.43
C ILE A 77 2.33 11.36 -11.78
N THR A 78 1.15 11.68 -12.28
CA THR A 78 0.95 12.12 -13.66
C THR A 78 -0.07 13.26 -13.75
N ALA A 79 -0.37 13.68 -14.98
CA ALA A 79 -1.42 14.64 -15.29
C ALA A 79 -2.06 14.28 -16.66
N PRO A 80 -3.26 14.83 -16.96
CA PRO A 80 -3.88 14.65 -18.27
C PRO A 80 -2.96 15.09 -19.41
N GLN A 81 -3.00 14.35 -20.52
CA GLN A 81 -2.17 14.64 -21.69
C GLN A 81 -2.40 16.06 -22.25
N THR A 82 -3.59 16.62 -22.05
CA THR A 82 -3.94 18.00 -22.47
C THR A 82 -3.09 19.08 -21.79
N VAL A 83 -2.45 18.77 -20.66
CA VAL A 83 -1.58 19.68 -19.91
C VAL A 83 -0.15 19.14 -19.72
N CYS A 84 0.12 17.92 -20.18
CA CYS A 84 1.41 17.24 -20.05
C CYS A 84 1.64 16.27 -21.20
N ASP A 85 2.35 16.72 -22.25
CA ASP A 85 2.59 15.92 -23.47
C ASP A 85 3.36 14.62 -23.19
N VAL A 86 4.29 14.65 -22.23
CA VAL A 86 5.14 13.51 -21.88
C VAL A 86 4.43 12.48 -20.98
N CYS A 87 3.34 12.88 -20.31
CA CYS A 87 2.61 12.02 -19.37
C CYS A 87 1.89 10.86 -20.07
N GLY A 88 1.35 11.09 -21.27
CA GLY A 88 0.64 10.06 -22.05
C GLY A 88 1.52 8.85 -22.39
N PRO A 89 2.65 9.04 -23.09
CA PRO A 89 3.56 7.93 -23.41
C PRO A 89 4.08 7.19 -22.18
N ILE A 90 4.42 7.90 -21.10
CA ILE A 90 4.89 7.27 -19.85
C ILE A 90 3.78 6.43 -19.20
N GLY A 91 2.54 6.94 -19.18
CA GLY A 91 1.38 6.20 -18.68
C GLY A 91 1.12 4.92 -19.47
N GLN A 92 1.34 4.91 -20.79
CA GLN A 92 1.22 3.70 -21.61
C GLN A 92 2.27 2.65 -21.25
N SER A 93 3.54 3.05 -21.13
CA SER A 93 4.61 2.13 -20.70
C SER A 93 4.35 1.58 -19.29
N PHE A 94 3.85 2.43 -18.38
CA PHE A 94 3.49 2.02 -17.03
C PHE A 94 2.33 1.00 -17.03
N SER A 95 1.31 1.21 -17.85
CA SER A 95 0.19 0.25 -18.00
C SER A 95 0.65 -1.10 -18.53
N GLN A 96 1.54 -1.11 -19.53
CA GLN A 96 2.11 -2.35 -20.05
C GLN A 96 2.90 -3.12 -18.98
N ALA A 97 3.68 -2.42 -18.16
CA ALA A 97 4.40 -3.03 -17.04
C ALA A 97 3.43 -3.62 -16.00
N ALA A 98 2.37 -2.88 -15.64
CA ALA A 98 1.36 -3.35 -14.70
C ALA A 98 0.64 -4.62 -15.21
N ILE A 99 0.23 -4.64 -16.48
CA ILE A 99 -0.41 -5.80 -17.10
C ILE A 99 0.56 -6.98 -17.15
N ALA A 100 1.81 -6.76 -17.55
CA ALA A 100 2.80 -7.82 -17.64
C ALA A 100 3.07 -8.46 -16.28
N HIS A 101 3.13 -7.65 -15.21
CA HIS A 101 3.28 -8.16 -13.86
C HIS A 101 2.05 -8.95 -13.42
N TYR A 102 0.85 -8.37 -13.55
CA TYR A 102 -0.41 -9.04 -13.17
C TYR A 102 -0.63 -10.37 -13.91
N MET A 103 -0.18 -10.50 -15.15
CA MET A 103 -0.27 -11.73 -15.95
C MET A 103 0.82 -12.74 -15.65
N ALA A 104 1.92 -12.32 -15.04
CA ALA A 104 3.04 -13.20 -14.68
C ALA A 104 2.89 -13.74 -13.26
N ASP A 105 1.96 -13.20 -12.47
CA ASP A 105 1.66 -13.56 -11.08
C ASP A 105 0.87 -14.89 -10.99
N ASP A 106 1.34 -15.90 -11.73
CA ASP A 106 0.84 -17.27 -11.70
C ASP A 106 1.68 -18.08 -10.68
N ASP A 107 1.10 -18.28 -9.49
CA ASP A 107 1.35 -19.38 -8.53
C ASP A 107 2.55 -19.32 -7.53
N ASP A 108 3.37 -18.28 -7.48
CA ASP A 108 4.42 -18.19 -6.43
C ASP A 108 3.89 -17.51 -5.15
N GLU A 109 3.29 -18.30 -4.25
CA GLU A 109 2.82 -17.86 -2.91
C GLU A 109 3.91 -17.21 -2.03
N GLU A 110 5.19 -17.33 -2.42
CA GLU A 110 6.35 -16.79 -1.70
C GLU A 110 6.73 -15.35 -2.09
N GLU A 111 6.23 -14.80 -3.22
CA GLU A 111 6.57 -13.43 -3.63
C GLU A 111 5.77 -12.35 -2.88
N GLU A 112 6.44 -11.25 -2.54
CA GLU A 112 5.78 -10.10 -1.93
C GLU A 112 4.91 -9.39 -2.97
N PRO A 113 3.62 -9.19 -2.72
CA PRO A 113 2.70 -8.62 -3.70
C PRO A 113 3.12 -7.20 -4.11
N VAL A 114 3.08 -6.93 -5.42
CA VAL A 114 3.41 -5.62 -6.01
C VAL A 114 2.18 -5.02 -6.68
N PHE A 115 1.88 -3.76 -6.34
CA PHE A 115 0.76 -3.03 -6.94
C PHE A 115 1.23 -1.85 -7.78
N PHE A 116 0.43 -1.50 -8.80
CA PHE A 116 0.68 -0.37 -9.67
C PHE A 116 -0.42 0.67 -9.46
N VAL A 117 -0.02 1.87 -9.03
CA VAL A 117 -0.93 2.97 -8.70
C VAL A 117 -0.62 4.17 -9.59
N GLN A 118 -1.66 4.88 -10.00
CA GLN A 118 -1.55 6.16 -10.69
C GLN A 118 -2.28 7.25 -9.90
N LEU A 119 -1.62 8.41 -9.79
CA LEU A 119 -2.17 9.61 -9.18
C LEU A 119 -2.23 10.74 -10.20
N ASP A 120 -3.40 11.37 -10.32
CA ASP A 120 -3.56 12.58 -11.12
C ASP A 120 -3.30 13.82 -10.26
N ALA A 121 -2.09 14.37 -10.35
CA ALA A 121 -1.67 15.55 -9.60
C ALA A 121 -2.28 16.86 -10.13
N PHE A 122 -2.91 16.85 -11.31
CA PHE A 122 -3.61 18.02 -11.84
C PHE A 122 -4.94 18.22 -11.11
N ASN A 123 -5.70 17.14 -10.94
CA ASN A 123 -6.99 17.15 -10.25
C ASN A 123 -6.86 17.03 -8.73
N ASN A 124 -5.75 16.50 -8.22
CA ASN A 124 -5.51 16.29 -6.79
C ASN A 124 -4.27 17.08 -6.33
N ARG A 125 -4.42 18.40 -6.18
CA ARG A 125 -3.28 19.29 -5.88
C ARG A 125 -2.63 19.05 -4.52
N ASP A 126 -3.39 18.51 -3.57
CA ASP A 126 -2.92 18.27 -2.21
C ASP A 126 -1.77 17.25 -2.17
N PHE A 127 -1.63 16.38 -3.17
CA PHE A 127 -0.47 15.49 -3.31
C PHE A 127 0.87 16.21 -3.37
N GLN A 128 0.91 17.40 -3.97
CA GLN A 128 2.14 18.15 -4.09
C GLN A 128 2.68 18.54 -2.71
N THR A 129 1.81 18.69 -1.71
CA THR A 129 2.22 19.03 -0.34
C THR A 129 2.87 17.86 0.40
N ILE A 130 2.46 16.62 0.08
CA ILE A 130 2.95 15.41 0.76
C ILE A 130 4.42 15.14 0.38
N HIS A 131 4.76 15.29 -0.91
CA HIS A 131 6.07 14.92 -1.44
C HIS A 131 6.90 16.10 -1.97
N SER A 132 6.35 17.33 -1.96
CA SER A 132 7.02 18.54 -2.47
C SER A 132 7.43 18.48 -3.95
N PHE A 133 6.68 17.77 -4.80
CA PHE A 133 6.93 17.74 -6.24
C PHE A 133 6.65 19.10 -6.88
N LYS A 134 7.46 19.45 -7.88
CA LYS A 134 7.34 20.70 -8.66
C LYS A 134 6.97 20.48 -10.12
N SER A 135 6.88 19.23 -10.55
CA SER A 135 6.66 18.83 -11.93
C SER A 135 6.01 17.44 -11.97
N VAL A 136 5.57 17.02 -13.15
CA VAL A 136 5.10 15.66 -13.46
C VAL A 136 5.63 15.27 -14.85
N PRO A 137 5.75 13.96 -15.16
CA PRO A 137 5.45 12.82 -14.29
C PRO A 137 6.62 12.45 -13.35
N HIS A 138 6.30 11.74 -12.26
CA HIS A 138 7.26 11.10 -11.34
C HIS A 138 6.89 9.63 -11.13
N LEU A 139 7.91 8.79 -10.97
CA LEU A 139 7.74 7.38 -10.63
C LEU A 139 8.40 7.12 -9.27
N GLU A 140 7.62 6.66 -8.30
CA GLU A 140 8.12 6.30 -6.97
C GLU A 140 7.91 4.81 -6.69
N ARG A 141 8.78 4.24 -5.85
CA ARG A 141 8.62 2.90 -5.30
C ARG A 141 8.46 3.00 -3.78
N HIS A 142 7.36 2.46 -3.27
CA HIS A 142 7.13 2.28 -1.85
C HIS A 142 7.44 0.83 -1.48
N CYS A 143 8.53 0.65 -0.75
CA CYS A 143 8.90 -0.67 -0.24
C CYS A 143 8.04 -1.05 0.96
N ARG A 144 7.94 -2.37 1.17
CA ARG A 144 7.31 -3.02 2.33
C ARG A 144 7.89 -2.41 3.62
N ARG A 145 7.04 -2.16 4.60
CA ARG A 145 7.43 -1.64 5.93
C ARG A 145 6.58 -2.26 7.04
#